data_AF-A0A7W1DT74-F1
#
_entry.id   AF-A0A7W1DT74-F1
#
_cell.length_a   1.000
_cell.length_b   1.000
_cell.length_c   1.000
_cell.angle_alpha   90.00
_cell.angle_beta   90.00
_cell.angle_gamma   90.00
#
_symmetry.space_group_name_H-M   'P 1'
#
loop_
_entity.id
_entity.type
_entity.pdbx_description
1 polymer ?
#
loop_
_entity_poly.entity_id
_entity_poly.type
_entity_poly.pdbx_seq_one_letter_code
_entity_poly.pdbx_strand_id
1 'polypeptide(L)' 'MLRRRIDHLRYRRYLDAHVDSELDAELAGRVAVHVADCPMCTGAANTTAVVKHRLSLRRFLPSHSARRVRREEH' A
#
# COMPACT_ATOMS: atom_id res chain seq x y z
N MET A 1 28.32 -4.00 6.08
CA MET A 1 26.89 -4.11 6.45
C MET A 1 26.12 -2.77 6.44
N LEU A 2 26.76 -1.60 6.47
CA LEU A 2 26.08 -0.28 6.50
C LEU A 2 25.31 0.11 5.24
N ARG A 3 25.76 -0.28 4.04
CA ARG A 3 25.09 0.04 2.76
C ARG A 3 23.63 -0.45 2.71
N ARG A 4 23.38 -1.70 3.13
CA ARG A 4 22.03 -2.30 3.15
C ARG A 4 21.04 -1.50 4.02
N ARG A 5 21.50 -0.83 5.06
CA ARG A 5 20.65 -0.05 5.98
C ARG A 5 20.25 1.31 5.39
N ILE A 6 21.16 1.95 4.66
CA ILE A 6 20.87 3.23 3.97
C ILE A 6 19.91 2.97 2.80
N ASP A 7 20.15 1.90 2.04
CA ASP A 7 19.29 1.49 0.94
C ASP A 7 17.87 1.17 1.42
N HIS A 8 17.73 0.47 2.55
CA HIS A 8 16.44 0.18 3.17
C HIS A 8 15.63 1.45 3.47
N LEU A 9 16.25 2.47 4.09
CA LEU A 9 15.55 3.72 4.42
C LEU A 9 15.16 4.52 3.16
N ARG A 10 16.01 4.49 2.13
CA ARG A 10 15.75 5.16 0.85
C ARG A 10 14.59 4.50 0.11
N TYR A 11 14.66 3.18 -0.09
CA TYR A 11 13.65 2.46 -0.86
C TYR A 11 12.31 2.32 -0.13
N ARG A 12 12.31 2.32 1.21
CA ARG A 12 11.07 2.33 1.99
C ARG A 12 10.13 3.49 1.63
N ARG A 13 10.67 4.65 1.24
CA ARG A 13 9.87 5.81 0.82
C ARG A 13 9.21 5.62 -0.56
N TYR A 14 9.79 4.78 -1.41
CA TYR A 14 9.31 4.50 -2.76
C TYR A 14 8.41 3.26 -2.84
N LEU A 15 8.23 2.49 -1.75
CA LEU A 15 7.39 1.29 -1.77
C LEU A 15 5.94 1.59 -2.12
N ASP A 16 5.41 2.72 -1.68
CA ASP A 16 4.01 3.09 -1.94
C ASP A 16 3.76 3.34 -3.43
N ALA A 17 4.62 4.17 -4.04
CA ALA A 17 4.61 4.46 -5.47
C ALA A 17 5.00 3.22 -6.32
N HIS A 18 5.85 2.33 -5.79
CA HIS A 18 6.18 1.07 -6.45
C HIS A 18 4.95 0.15 -6.54
N VAL A 19 4.18 0.04 -5.46
CA VAL A 19 2.92 -0.74 -5.44
C VAL A 19 1.89 -0.16 -6.41
N ASP A 20 1.83 1.17 -6.54
CA ASP A 20 0.91 1.84 -7.47
C ASP A 20 1.45 1.95 -8.91
N SER A 21 2.65 1.42 -9.18
CA SER A 21 3.33 1.53 -10.49
C SER A 21 3.55 2.98 -10.97
N GLU A 22 3.78 3.91 -10.04
CA GLU A 22 3.98 5.34 -10.30
C GLU A 22 5.47 5.75 -10.41
N LEU A 23 6.38 4.78 -10.32
CA LEU A 23 7.81 5.03 -10.47
C LEU A 23 8.23 5.03 -11.93
N ASP A 24 9.24 5.83 -12.27
CA ASP A 24 9.92 5.71 -13.55
C ASP A 24 10.57 4.33 -13.71
N ALA A 25 10.75 3.85 -14.95
CA ALA A 25 11.20 2.49 -15.21
C ALA A 25 12.58 2.17 -14.58
N GLU A 26 13.49 3.13 -14.54
CA GLU A 26 14.84 2.95 -13.98
C GLU A 26 14.81 2.81 -12.45
N LEU A 27 14.02 3.65 -11.78
CA LEU A 27 13.82 3.59 -10.34
C LEU A 27 12.97 2.37 -9.94
N ALA A 28 11.93 2.05 -10.71
CA ALA A 28 11.12 0.86 -10.52
C ALA A 28 11.96 -0.41 -10.54
N GLY A 29 12.88 -0.54 -11.52
CA GLY A 29 13.81 -1.67 -11.60
C GLY A 29 14.73 -1.77 -10.38
N ARG A 30 15.30 -0.65 -9.92
CA ARG A 30 16.16 -0.62 -8.72
C ARG A 30 15.40 -0.99 -7.45
N VAL A 31 14.18 -0.48 -7.29
CA VAL A 31 13.31 -0.82 -6.15
C VAL A 31 12.92 -2.29 -6.19
N ALA A 32 12.55 -2.83 -7.35
CA ALA A 32 12.16 -4.23 -7.52
C ALA A 32 13.28 -5.19 -7.10
N VAL A 33 14.52 -4.92 -7.56
CA VAL A 33 15.70 -5.70 -7.16
C VAL A 33 15.89 -5.65 -5.64
N HIS A 34 15.80 -4.47 -5.03
CA HIS A 34 15.94 -4.33 -3.58
C HIS A 34 14.83 -5.05 -2.81
N VAL A 35 13.58 -4.97 -3.26
CA VAL A 35 12.43 -5.61 -2.63
C VAL A 35 12.53 -7.13 -2.72
N ALA A 36 13.07 -7.67 -3.81
CA ALA A 36 13.33 -9.11 -3.95
C ALA A 36 14.42 -9.60 -2.97
N ASP A 37 15.47 -8.81 -2.76
CA ASP A 37 16.61 -9.19 -1.91
C ASP A 37 16.43 -8.86 -0.42
N CYS A 38 15.44 -8.06 -0.05
CA CYS A 38 15.23 -7.59 1.32
C CYS A 38 13.89 -8.05 1.90
N PRO A 39 13.86 -9.11 2.75
CA PRO A 39 12.64 -9.67 3.31
C PRO A 39 11.76 -8.65 4.05
N MET A 40 12.38 -7.67 4.71
CA MET A 40 11.65 -6.58 5.38
C MET A 40 10.90 -5.69 4.37
N CYS A 41 11.53 -5.34 3.26
CA CYS A 41 10.91 -4.54 2.21
C CYS A 41 9.85 -5.35 1.44
N THR A 42 10.08 -6.65 1.24
CA THR A 42 9.07 -7.57 0.67
C THR A 42 7.81 -7.58 1.52
N GLY A 43 7.96 -7.79 2.84
CA GLY A 43 6.83 -7.81 3.77
C GLY A 43 6.09 -6.47 3.84
N ALA A 44 6.84 -5.36 3.83
CA ALA A 44 6.26 -4.03 3.81
C ALA A 44 5.48 -3.75 2.51
N ALA A 45 6.03 -4.08 1.35
CA ALA A 45 5.36 -3.91 0.06
C ALA A 45 4.06 -4.72 -0.01
N ASN A 46 4.09 -5.98 0.44
CA ASN A 46 2.90 -6.84 0.50
C ASN A 46 1.84 -6.26 1.45
N THR A 47 2.25 -5.78 2.62
CA THR A 47 1.33 -5.15 3.58
C THR A 47 0.66 -3.91 2.97
N THR A 48 1.43 -3.04 2.30
CA THR A 48 0.90 -1.86 1.60
C THR A 48 -0.11 -2.27 0.52
N ALA A 49 0.22 -3.25 -0.32
CA ALA A 49 -0.67 -3.75 -1.36
C ALA A 49 -2.00 -4.29 -0.79
N VAL A 50 -1.93 -5.11 0.27
CA VAL A 50 -3.12 -5.66 0.94
C VAL A 50 -3.99 -4.58 1.56
N VAL A 51 -3.39 -3.59 2.23
CA VAL A 51 -4.13 -2.47 2.84
C VAL A 51 -4.81 -1.64 1.76
N LYS A 52 -4.09 -1.26 0.69
CA LYS A 52 -4.65 -0.50 -0.44
C LYS A 52 -5.79 -1.25 -1.11
N HIS A 53 -5.63 -2.54 -1.36
CA HIS A 53 -6.68 -3.40 -1.91
C HIS A 53 -7.92 -3.46 -1.01
N ARG A 54 -7.74 -3.59 0.31
CA ARG A 54 -8.88 -3.57 1.26
C ARG A 54 -9.58 -2.20 1.29
N LEU A 55 -8.82 -1.12 1.23
CA LEU A 55 -9.37 0.24 1.22
C LEU A 55 -10.11 0.55 -0.09
N SER A 56 -9.61 0.07 -1.23
CA SER A 56 -10.31 0.21 -2.51
C SER A 56 -11.64 -0.53 -2.47
N LEU A 57 -11.67 -1.78 -2.01
CA LEU A 57 -12.92 -2.55 -1.85
C LEU A 57 -13.94 -1.86 -0.93
N ARG A 58 -13.50 -1.25 0.17
CA ARG A 58 -14.41 -0.49 1.07
C ARG A 58 -15.02 0.73 0.42
N ARG A 59 -14.30 1.41 -0.48
CA ARG A 59 -14.85 2.55 -1.25
C ARG A 59 -15.93 2.11 -2.24
N PHE A 60 -15.97 0.84 -2.60
CA PHE A 60 -16.99 0.27 -3.50
C PHE A 60 -18.17 -0.38 -2.77
N LEU A 61 -18.16 -0.47 -1.44
CA LEU A 61 -19.34 -0.92 -0.69
C LEU A 61 -20.21 0.30 -0.39
N PRO A 62 -21.45 0.39 -0.91
CA PRO A 62 -22.38 1.42 -0.47
C PRO A 62 -22.57 1.26 1.04
N SER A 63 -22.37 2.36 1.76
CA SER A 63 -22.63 2.48 3.19
C SER A 63 -24.12 2.17 3.44
N HIS A 64 -24.48 0.90 3.63
CA HIS A 64 -25.82 0.47 4.04
C HIS A 64 -26.09 0.81 5.53
N SER A 65 -25.60 1.97 5.99
CA SER A 65 -25.93 2.56 7.27
C SER A 65 -26.88 3.76 7.14
N ALA A 66 -27.48 3.98 5.96
CA ALA A 66 -28.67 4.83 5.81
C ALA A 66 -29.97 4.08 6.21
N ARG A 67 -30.00 3.38 7.35
CA ARG A 67 -31.27 2.94 7.94
C ARG A 67 -31.84 4.14 8.72
N ARG A 68 -32.44 5.09 7.98
CA ARG A 68 -33.43 6.01 8.53
C ARG A 68 -34.53 5.16 9.15
N VAL A 69 -34.47 4.94 10.46
CA VAL A 69 -35.68 4.61 11.21
C VAL A 69 -36.41 5.94 11.36
N ARG A 70 -37.32 6.23 10.44
CA ARG A 70 -38.40 7.18 10.70
C ARG A 70 -39.12 6.64 11.93
N ARG A 71 -39.01 7.32 13.07
CA ARG A 71 -40.02 7.23 14.12
C ARG A 71 -41.02 8.34 13.82
N GLU A 72 -41.95 8.02 12.93
CA GLU A 72 -43.24 8.70 12.86
C GLU A 72 -44.05 8.21 14.08
N GLU A 73 -44.35 9.16 14.96
CA GLU A 73 -45.65 9.37 15.64
C GLU A 73 -46.35 8.19 16.34
N HIS A 74 -46.44 8.27 17.67
CA HIS A 74 -47.72 8.38 18.41
C HIS A 74 -47.48 8.76 19.88
#